data_AF-A0A7S2Q6M0-F1
#
_entry.id   AF-A0A7S2Q6M0-F1
#
_cell.length_a   1.000
_cell.length_b   1.000
_cell.length_c   1.000
_cell.angle_alpha   90.00
_cell.angle_beta   90.00
_cell.angle_gamma   90.00
#
_symmetry.space_group_name_H-M   'P 1'
#
loop_
_entity.id
_entity.type
_entity.pdbx_description
1 polymer ?
#
loop_
_entity_poly.entity_id
_entity_poly.type
_entity_poly.pdbx_seq_one_letter_code
_entity_poly.pdbx_strand_id
1 'polypeptide(L)'
;PPEREDLRRLAPEDSCETLTMLTLRQEESICSNVLTELPAGLTLRVLEVPATDRQPRRRAKVQAGMWLGWITVQTSAYEPLVRRKLAEESFEITERMLGCSFRLLQVTQVRRGERFDSELVKELAPDAVVRLCELSADLPHRGRVIHALAEGWMSLATPHGQLRVKGPLLSSEVSAAGPAKVEGAAAGAEAAAAEAAAAEAAAAE
;
A
#
# COMPACT_ATOMS: atom_id res chain seq x y z
N PRO A 1 -0.96 -28.53 -2.86
CA PRO A 1 -0.36 -27.23 -2.50
C PRO A 1 -0.97 -26.70 -1.18
N PRO A 2 -0.16 -26.45 -0.15
CA PRO A 2 -0.63 -26.06 1.18
C PRO A 2 -1.47 -24.75 1.19
N GLU A 3 -1.23 -23.85 0.24
CA GLU A 3 -1.96 -22.56 0.12
C GLU A 3 -3.47 -22.71 -0.10
N ARG A 4 -3.97 -23.87 -0.56
CA ARG A 4 -5.41 -24.11 -0.76
C ARG A 4 -6.15 -24.48 0.53
N GLU A 5 -5.45 -24.89 1.59
CA GLU A 5 -6.10 -25.27 2.86
C GLU A 5 -6.34 -24.08 3.79
N ASP A 6 -5.49 -23.04 3.74
CA ASP A 6 -5.54 -21.92 4.68
C ASP A 6 -6.82 -21.07 4.54
N LEU A 7 -7.38 -21.01 3.33
CA LEU A 7 -8.60 -20.26 3.03
C LEU A 7 -9.87 -20.92 3.58
N ARG A 8 -9.81 -22.21 3.90
CA ARG A 8 -10.94 -22.92 4.52
C ARG A 8 -11.15 -22.49 5.98
N ARG A 9 -10.21 -21.73 6.56
CA ARG A 9 -10.23 -21.30 7.95
C ARG A 9 -10.22 -19.78 8.10
N LEU A 10 -11.00 -19.06 7.29
CA LEU A 10 -11.36 -17.70 7.66
C LEU A 10 -12.11 -17.74 9.00
N ALA A 11 -11.55 -17.02 9.96
CA ALA A 11 -12.12 -16.79 11.27
C ALA A 11 -12.59 -15.32 11.38
N PRO A 12 -13.55 -15.02 12.26
CA PRO A 12 -13.75 -13.66 12.72
C PRO A 12 -12.42 -13.04 13.15
N GLU A 13 -12.26 -11.74 12.92
CA GLU A 13 -11.06 -10.95 13.17
C GLU A 13 -9.89 -11.16 12.21
N ASP A 14 -9.99 -12.09 11.26
CA ASP A 14 -8.96 -12.21 10.23
C ASP A 14 -8.92 -10.99 9.31
N SER A 15 -7.70 -10.50 9.06
CA SER A 15 -7.45 -9.55 7.98
C SER A 15 -7.28 -10.30 6.67
N CYS A 16 -7.93 -9.82 5.62
CA CYS A 16 -7.92 -10.41 4.29
C CYS A 16 -7.64 -9.36 3.22
N GLU A 17 -7.23 -9.79 2.04
CA GLU A 17 -7.03 -8.98 0.85
C GLU A 17 -7.86 -9.56 -0.30
N THR A 18 -8.53 -8.73 -1.08
CA THR A 18 -9.27 -9.18 -2.26
C THR A 18 -8.31 -9.59 -3.39
N LEU A 19 -8.51 -10.77 -3.98
CA LEU A 19 -7.69 -11.23 -5.12
C LEU A 19 -8.28 -10.78 -6.46
N THR A 20 -9.59 -10.59 -6.52
CA THR A 20 -10.33 -10.12 -7.68
C THR A 20 -11.29 -9.02 -7.27
N MET A 21 -11.96 -8.39 -8.25
CA MET A 21 -13.09 -7.51 -7.97
C MET A 21 -14.22 -8.29 -7.31
N LEU A 22 -14.79 -7.76 -6.22
CA LEU A 22 -15.89 -8.38 -5.48
C LEU A 22 -17.05 -7.42 -5.27
N THR A 23 -18.27 -7.96 -5.20
CA THR A 23 -19.45 -7.16 -4.84
C THR A 23 -19.71 -7.27 -3.34
N LEU A 24 -19.76 -6.14 -2.63
CA LEU A 24 -20.21 -6.05 -1.25
C LEU A 24 -21.74 -5.89 -1.21
N ARG A 25 -22.41 -6.74 -0.45
CA ARG A 25 -23.87 -6.79 -0.36
C ARG A 25 -24.37 -6.48 1.05
N GLN A 26 -25.59 -5.96 1.15
CA GLN A 26 -26.18 -5.63 2.44
C GLN A 26 -26.43 -6.86 3.33
N GLU A 27 -26.83 -7.98 2.72
CA GLU A 27 -27.20 -9.21 3.42
C GLU A 27 -26.46 -10.43 2.86
N GLU A 28 -26.56 -11.56 3.56
CA GLU A 28 -25.95 -12.83 3.13
C GLU A 28 -26.57 -13.38 1.84
N SER A 29 -27.76 -12.93 1.43
CA SER A 29 -28.38 -13.38 0.17
C SER A 29 -27.66 -12.85 -1.07
N ILE A 30 -27.60 -13.64 -2.15
CA ILE A 30 -27.12 -13.16 -3.46
C ILE A 30 -28.10 -12.19 -4.13
N CYS A 31 -29.36 -12.21 -3.72
CA CYS A 31 -30.40 -11.34 -4.25
C CYS A 31 -30.51 -10.01 -3.48
N SER A 32 -29.74 -9.81 -2.41
CA SER A 32 -29.80 -8.57 -1.64
C SER A 32 -29.17 -7.40 -2.39
N ASN A 33 -29.48 -6.18 -1.95
CA ASN A 33 -28.89 -4.96 -2.51
C ASN A 33 -27.36 -4.99 -2.51
N VAL A 34 -26.77 -4.52 -3.61
CA VAL A 34 -25.33 -4.30 -3.74
C VAL A 34 -25.02 -2.93 -3.14
N LEU A 35 -24.11 -2.88 -2.17
CA LEU A 35 -23.66 -1.64 -1.55
C LEU A 35 -22.58 -0.97 -2.39
N THR A 36 -21.57 -1.74 -2.80
CA THR A 36 -20.44 -1.24 -3.59
C THR A 36 -19.66 -2.40 -4.22
N GLU A 37 -18.76 -2.07 -5.14
CA GLU A 37 -17.77 -2.98 -5.69
C GLU A 37 -16.41 -2.72 -5.03
N LEU A 38 -15.74 -3.79 -4.63
CA LEU A 38 -14.45 -3.79 -3.98
C LEU A 38 -13.38 -4.14 -5.02
N PRO A 39 -12.41 -3.26 -5.32
CA PRO A 39 -11.33 -3.58 -6.24
C PRO A 39 -10.44 -4.70 -5.68
N ALA A 40 -9.65 -5.32 -6.55
CA ALA A 40 -8.59 -6.25 -6.13
C ALA A 40 -7.50 -5.52 -5.33
N GLY A 41 -6.85 -6.21 -4.40
CA GLY A 41 -5.83 -5.66 -3.50
C GLY A 41 -6.36 -4.85 -2.32
N LEU A 42 -7.69 -4.85 -2.10
CA LEU A 42 -8.31 -4.13 -0.99
C LEU A 42 -8.23 -4.96 0.29
N THR A 43 -7.76 -4.35 1.37
CA THR A 43 -7.74 -4.98 2.70
C THR A 43 -9.13 -4.94 3.35
N LEU A 44 -9.56 -6.06 3.91
CA LEU A 44 -10.84 -6.29 4.55
C LEU A 44 -10.63 -6.91 5.94
N ARG A 45 -11.49 -6.60 6.90
CA ARG A 45 -11.56 -7.30 8.19
C ARG A 45 -12.77 -8.22 8.20
N VAL A 46 -12.58 -9.50 8.47
CA VAL A 46 -13.67 -10.47 8.64
C VAL A 46 -14.30 -10.25 10.00
N LEU A 47 -15.61 -10.02 10.04
CA LEU A 47 -16.36 -9.83 11.29
C LEU A 47 -17.15 -11.07 11.66
N GLU A 48 -17.74 -11.71 10.66
CA GLU A 48 -18.61 -12.85 10.88
C GLU A 48 -18.44 -13.85 9.75
N VAL A 49 -18.35 -15.12 10.11
CA VAL A 49 -18.36 -16.24 9.16
C VAL A 49 -19.48 -17.16 9.60
N PRO A 50 -20.51 -17.42 8.77
CA PRO A 50 -21.63 -18.25 9.14
C PRO A 50 -21.17 -19.62 9.62
N ALA A 51 -21.56 -19.97 10.84
CA ALA A 51 -21.38 -21.31 11.37
C ALA A 51 -22.47 -22.20 10.76
N THR A 52 -22.17 -22.83 9.62
CA THR A 52 -23.07 -23.82 9.05
C THR A 52 -22.32 -25.12 8.83
N ASP A 53 -22.68 -26.15 9.60
CA ASP A 53 -22.05 -27.47 9.56
C ASP A 53 -22.27 -28.22 8.24
N ARG A 54 -23.22 -27.74 7.40
CA ARG A 54 -23.67 -28.45 6.19
C ARG A 54 -23.22 -27.83 4.88
N GLN A 55 -22.66 -26.62 4.87
CA GLN A 55 -22.22 -25.97 3.63
C GLN A 55 -20.85 -25.33 3.77
N PRO A 56 -20.01 -25.39 2.71
CA PRO A 56 -18.74 -24.67 2.70
C PRO A 56 -19.00 -23.17 2.91
N ARG A 57 -18.23 -22.57 3.81
CA ARG A 57 -18.27 -21.14 4.15
C ARG A 57 -17.95 -20.30 2.92
N ARG A 58 -18.97 -19.96 2.12
CA ARG A 58 -18.81 -19.22 0.85
C ARG A 58 -19.02 -17.73 1.01
N ARG A 59 -19.63 -17.31 2.11
CA ARG A 59 -19.87 -15.90 2.42
C ARG A 59 -19.30 -15.55 3.78
N ALA A 60 -18.88 -14.30 3.90
CA ALA A 60 -18.41 -13.72 5.15
C ALA A 60 -18.90 -12.27 5.22
N LYS A 61 -19.26 -11.84 6.43
CA LYS A 61 -19.49 -10.44 6.73
C LYS A 61 -18.14 -9.79 6.97
N VAL A 62 -17.88 -8.72 6.24
CA VAL A 62 -16.60 -8.01 6.25
C VAL A 62 -16.80 -6.52 6.43
N GLN A 63 -15.76 -5.89 6.97
CA GLN A 63 -15.60 -4.44 6.99
C GLN A 63 -14.51 -4.03 6.00
N ALA A 64 -14.83 -3.08 5.12
CA ALA A 64 -13.95 -2.54 4.09
C ALA A 64 -13.92 -1.00 4.22
N GLY A 65 -13.02 -0.49 5.08
CA GLY A 65 -13.02 0.93 5.46
C GLY A 65 -14.31 1.31 6.18
N MET A 66 -15.10 2.21 5.58
CA MET A 66 -16.41 2.63 6.10
C MET A 66 -17.56 1.68 5.73
N TRP A 67 -17.34 0.75 4.80
CA TRP A 67 -18.38 -0.14 4.31
C TRP A 67 -18.48 -1.41 5.15
N LEU A 68 -19.70 -1.83 5.43
CA LEU A 68 -20.02 -3.04 6.17
C LEU A 68 -21.00 -3.88 5.35
N GLY A 69 -20.69 -5.14 5.10
CA GLY A 69 -21.57 -6.01 4.33
C GLY A 69 -21.04 -7.41 4.14
N TRP A 70 -21.68 -8.16 3.26
CA TRP A 70 -21.37 -9.55 2.93
C TRP A 70 -20.68 -9.66 1.58
N ILE A 71 -19.63 -10.48 1.52
CA ILE A 71 -18.93 -10.82 0.28
C ILE A 71 -18.94 -12.33 0.06
N THR A 72 -18.68 -12.73 -1.19
CA THR A 72 -18.39 -14.13 -1.53
C THR A 72 -16.87 -14.32 -1.43
N VAL A 73 -16.42 -15.26 -0.60
CA VAL A 73 -14.98 -15.48 -0.31
C VAL A 73 -14.33 -16.50 -1.23
N GLN A 74 -15.14 -17.35 -1.89
CA GLN A 74 -14.68 -18.39 -2.81
C GLN A 74 -15.73 -18.69 -3.89
N THR A 75 -15.29 -19.10 -5.08
CA THR A 75 -16.16 -19.49 -6.20
C THR A 75 -16.85 -20.83 -5.96
N SER A 76 -17.76 -21.20 -6.88
CA SER A 76 -18.40 -22.52 -6.86
C SER A 76 -17.41 -23.68 -7.05
N ALA A 77 -16.28 -23.40 -7.73
CA ALA A 77 -15.17 -24.32 -7.95
C ALA A 77 -14.12 -24.33 -6.81
N TYR A 78 -14.41 -23.65 -5.68
CA TYR A 78 -13.49 -23.51 -4.54
C TYR A 78 -12.23 -22.71 -4.85
N GLU A 79 -12.29 -21.80 -5.82
CA GLU A 79 -11.21 -20.84 -6.05
C GLU A 79 -11.37 -19.66 -5.09
N PRO A 80 -10.32 -19.28 -4.35
CA PRO A 80 -10.41 -18.17 -3.42
C PRO A 80 -10.54 -16.84 -4.13
N LEU A 81 -11.43 -15.99 -3.62
CA LEU A 81 -11.60 -14.60 -4.08
C LEU A 81 -10.96 -13.60 -3.11
N VAL A 82 -10.62 -14.06 -1.91
CA VAL A 82 -9.86 -13.31 -0.91
C VAL A 82 -8.67 -14.16 -0.47
N ARG A 83 -7.59 -13.51 -0.04
CA ARG A 83 -6.43 -14.13 0.61
C ARG A 83 -6.36 -13.65 2.05
N ARG A 84 -6.17 -14.56 3.01
CA ARG A 84 -5.90 -14.17 4.40
C ARG A 84 -4.55 -13.47 4.44
N LYS A 85 -4.51 -12.26 4.98
CA LYS A 85 -3.28 -11.52 5.25
C LYS A 85 -2.74 -12.03 6.57
N LEU A 86 -1.55 -12.61 6.57
CA LEU A 86 -0.94 -13.05 7.82
C LEU A 86 -0.69 -11.81 8.69
N ALA A 87 -0.81 -11.95 10.02
CA ALA A 87 -0.51 -10.84 10.95
C ALA A 87 0.94 -10.33 10.79
N GLU A 88 1.83 -11.16 10.25
CA GLU A 88 3.21 -10.80 9.90
C GLU A 88 3.29 -9.94 8.63
N GLU A 89 2.28 -9.97 7.75
CA GLU A 89 2.17 -9.14 6.55
C GLU A 89 1.46 -7.80 6.78
N SER A 90 0.73 -7.65 7.91
CA SER A 90 0.34 -6.33 8.41
C SER A 90 1.55 -5.69 9.09
N PHE A 91 2.50 -5.25 8.27
CA PHE A 91 3.61 -4.45 8.76
C PHE A 91 3.07 -3.10 9.22
N GLU A 92 2.75 -3.00 10.50
CA GLU A 92 2.43 -1.74 11.14
C GLU A 92 3.72 -0.96 11.32
N ILE A 93 3.80 0.18 10.64
CA ILE A 93 4.95 1.05 10.78
C ILE A 93 4.82 1.80 12.10
N THR A 94 5.42 1.23 13.15
CA THR A 94 5.40 1.77 14.51
C THR A 94 6.61 2.64 14.79
N GLU A 95 6.53 3.50 15.82
CA GLU A 95 7.63 4.35 16.28
C GLU A 95 8.91 3.56 16.63
N ARG A 96 8.78 2.27 16.95
CA ARG A 96 9.93 1.38 17.21
C ARG A 96 10.84 1.20 16.00
N MET A 97 10.34 1.52 14.81
CA MET A 97 11.08 1.39 13.55
C MET A 97 11.74 2.69 13.09
N LEU A 98 11.58 3.76 13.85
CA LEU A 98 12.34 4.98 13.63
C LEU A 98 13.83 4.71 13.79
N GLY A 99 14.61 5.18 12.82
CA GLY A 99 16.04 4.94 12.71
C GLY A 99 16.41 3.67 11.94
N CYS A 100 15.48 2.75 11.66
CA CYS A 100 15.75 1.56 10.86
C CYS A 100 15.87 1.88 9.37
N SER A 101 16.60 1.01 8.65
CA SER A 101 16.71 1.08 7.18
C SER A 101 15.74 0.12 6.52
N PHE A 102 15.23 0.51 5.36
CA PHE A 102 14.22 -0.18 4.59
C PHE A 102 14.62 -0.22 3.13
N ARG A 103 14.30 -1.32 2.45
CA ARG A 103 14.43 -1.45 1.00
C ARG A 103 13.12 -1.11 0.33
N LEU A 104 13.14 -0.27 -0.70
CA LEU A 104 11.94 0.03 -1.49
C LEU A 104 11.55 -1.16 -2.36
N LEU A 105 10.26 -1.47 -2.41
CA LEU A 105 9.69 -2.52 -3.26
C LEU A 105 9.25 -1.98 -4.63
N GLN A 106 9.03 -0.67 -4.73
CA GLN A 106 8.53 -0.02 -5.93
C GLN A 106 9.07 1.41 -6.02
N VAL A 107 9.00 1.98 -7.22
CA VAL A 107 9.34 3.38 -7.46
C VAL A 107 8.53 4.27 -6.52
N THR A 108 9.22 5.14 -5.79
CA THR A 108 8.56 6.03 -4.83
C THR A 108 9.12 7.44 -4.87
N GLN A 109 8.22 8.42 -4.79
CA GLN A 109 8.54 9.84 -4.79
C GLN A 109 8.84 10.32 -3.37
N VAL A 110 10.00 10.95 -3.19
CA VAL A 110 10.39 11.69 -1.99
C VAL A 110 10.07 13.15 -2.24
N ARG A 111 9.26 13.73 -1.36
CA ARG A 111 8.80 15.11 -1.45
C ARG A 111 9.30 15.94 -0.27
N ARG A 112 9.44 17.25 -0.47
CA ARG A 112 9.96 18.16 0.57
C ARG A 112 9.00 18.26 1.76
N GLY A 113 7.70 18.19 1.51
CA GLY A 113 6.66 18.28 2.54
C GLY A 113 5.85 17.00 2.72
N GLU A 114 5.15 16.94 3.85
CA GLU A 114 4.28 15.81 4.21
C GLU A 114 3.06 15.68 3.30
N ARG A 115 2.64 16.75 2.64
CA ARG A 115 1.52 16.70 1.70
C ARG A 115 1.93 16.21 0.33
N PHE A 116 0.97 15.68 -0.44
CA PHE A 116 1.22 15.13 -1.78
C PHE A 116 1.47 16.22 -2.84
N ASP A 117 0.96 17.43 -2.62
CA ASP A 117 1.15 18.60 -3.47
C ASP A 117 2.51 19.30 -3.27
N SER A 118 3.30 18.87 -2.28
CA SER A 118 4.61 19.46 -2.02
C SER A 118 5.64 19.12 -3.10
N GLU A 119 6.66 19.98 -3.21
CA GLU A 119 7.75 19.87 -4.19
C GLU A 119 8.40 18.48 -4.20
N LEU A 120 8.52 17.89 -5.39
CA LEU A 120 9.20 16.61 -5.61
C LEU A 120 10.72 16.82 -5.48
N VAL A 121 11.35 16.16 -4.51
CA VAL A 121 12.81 16.23 -4.30
C VAL A 121 13.51 15.22 -5.19
N LYS A 122 13.04 13.96 -5.15
CA LYS A 122 13.65 12.86 -5.89
C LYS A 122 12.69 11.70 -6.08
N GLU A 123 12.81 11.04 -7.23
CA GLU A 123 12.20 9.73 -7.45
C GLU A 123 13.23 8.64 -7.12
N LEU A 124 12.87 7.73 -6.21
CA LEU A 124 13.72 6.62 -5.81
C LEU A 124 13.29 5.36 -6.57
N ALA A 125 14.27 4.68 -7.15
CA ALA A 125 14.08 3.41 -7.82
C ALA A 125 13.70 2.29 -6.82
N PRO A 126 13.09 1.18 -7.29
CA PRO A 126 12.97 -0.03 -6.49
C PRO A 126 14.35 -0.48 -5.99
N ASP A 127 14.36 -1.21 -4.89
CA ASP A 127 15.55 -1.68 -4.18
C ASP A 127 16.44 -0.60 -3.53
N ALA A 128 16.11 0.69 -3.69
CA ALA A 128 16.81 1.76 -2.96
C ALA A 128 16.63 1.59 -1.45
N VAL A 129 17.71 1.88 -0.70
CA VAL A 129 17.71 1.78 0.77
C VAL A 129 17.48 3.15 1.37
N VAL A 130 16.43 3.26 2.19
CA VAL A 130 16.04 4.48 2.88
C VAL A 130 16.04 4.26 4.39
N ARG A 131 16.45 5.26 5.17
CA ARG A 131 16.35 5.24 6.62
C ARG A 131 15.10 6.00 7.04
N LEU A 132 14.22 5.36 7.82
CA LEU A 132 13.03 6.02 8.36
C LEU A 132 13.43 6.89 9.55
N CYS A 133 13.07 8.17 9.54
CA CYS A 133 13.46 9.13 10.57
C CYS A 133 12.28 9.62 11.40
N GLU A 134 11.12 9.80 10.75
CA GLU A 134 9.91 10.34 11.40
C GLU A 134 8.68 9.68 10.77
N LEU A 135 7.62 9.53 11.57
CA LEU A 135 6.30 9.13 11.09
C LEU A 135 5.37 10.33 11.12
N SER A 136 4.50 10.38 10.11
CA SER A 136 3.48 11.42 10.04
C SER A 136 2.43 11.20 11.14
N ALA A 137 2.02 12.28 11.79
CA ALA A 137 0.94 12.26 12.78
C ALA A 137 -0.44 12.19 12.11
N ASP A 138 -0.59 12.80 10.93
CA ASP A 138 -1.88 12.92 10.23
C ASP A 138 -2.13 11.78 9.23
N LEU A 139 -1.07 11.16 8.70
CA LEU A 139 -1.08 10.19 7.62
C LEU A 139 -0.23 8.96 8.00
N PRO A 140 -0.81 7.90 8.58
CA PRO A 140 -0.06 6.79 9.19
C PRO A 140 0.79 5.96 8.21
N HIS A 141 0.59 6.16 6.91
CA HIS A 141 1.34 5.50 5.83
C HIS A 141 2.44 6.39 5.25
N ARG A 142 2.72 7.57 5.82
CA ARG A 142 3.81 8.45 5.40
C ARG A 142 4.88 8.55 6.47
N GLY A 143 6.11 8.65 6.02
CA GLY A 143 7.24 8.92 6.90
C GLY A 143 8.29 9.77 6.22
N ARG A 144 9.03 10.50 7.04
CA ARG A 144 10.22 11.21 6.62
C ARG A 144 11.37 10.21 6.54
N VAL A 145 12.06 10.19 5.42
CA VAL A 145 13.15 9.28 5.15
C VAL A 145 14.41 10.02 4.74
N ILE A 146 15.55 9.42 5.07
CA ILE A 146 16.86 9.84 4.58
C ILE A 146 17.37 8.77 3.61
N HIS A 147 17.74 9.21 2.42
CA HIS A 147 18.44 8.45 1.39
C HIS A 147 19.79 9.14 1.11
N ALA A 148 20.78 8.42 0.60
CA ALA A 148 22.15 8.94 0.38
C ALA A 148 22.25 10.27 -0.38
N LEU A 149 21.24 10.58 -1.21
CA LEU A 149 21.19 11.77 -2.08
C LEU A 149 19.91 12.60 -1.89
N ALA A 150 19.04 12.25 -0.95
CA ALA A 150 17.77 12.95 -0.76
C ALA A 150 17.22 12.75 0.65
N GLU A 151 16.59 13.78 1.18
CA GLU A 151 15.82 13.71 2.42
C GLU A 151 14.43 14.29 2.14
N GLY A 152 13.40 13.65 2.69
CA GLY A 152 12.05 14.16 2.60
C GLY A 152 10.99 13.13 2.99
N TRP A 153 9.74 13.46 2.72
CA TRP A 153 8.58 12.63 3.03
C TRP A 153 8.24 11.71 1.86
N MET A 154 7.93 10.45 2.18
CA MET A 154 7.43 9.48 1.19
C MET A 154 6.29 8.64 1.75
N SER A 155 5.52 8.03 0.85
CA SER A 155 4.51 7.03 1.20
C SER A 155 5.17 5.67 1.43
N LEU A 156 5.09 5.17 2.65
CA LEU A 156 5.59 3.86 3.05
C LEU A 156 4.62 2.73 2.70
N ALA A 157 3.33 3.04 2.53
CA ALA A 157 2.32 2.14 2.01
C ALA A 157 1.39 2.86 1.01
N THR A 158 0.72 2.08 0.17
CA THR A 158 -0.38 2.57 -0.67
C THR A 158 -1.59 2.91 0.19
N PRO A 159 -2.57 3.69 -0.34
CA PRO A 159 -3.84 3.93 0.36
C PRO A 159 -4.60 2.66 0.75
N HIS A 160 -4.31 1.54 0.09
CA HIS A 160 -4.92 0.23 0.35
C HIS A 160 -4.12 -0.63 1.36
N GLY A 161 -3.05 -0.09 1.94
CA GLY A 161 -2.23 -0.78 2.93
C GLY A 161 -1.23 -1.78 2.33
N GLN A 162 -0.94 -1.68 1.03
CA GLN A 162 0.16 -2.42 0.41
C GLN A 162 1.47 -1.69 0.68
N LEU A 163 2.42 -2.36 1.32
CA LEU A 163 3.69 -1.75 1.67
C LEU A 163 4.52 -1.43 0.42
N ARG A 164 5.20 -0.29 0.48
CA ARG A 164 6.22 0.12 -0.49
C ARG A 164 7.63 -0.16 -0.01
N VAL A 165 7.76 -0.63 1.23
CA VAL A 165 9.03 -0.89 1.91
C VAL A 165 9.10 -2.34 2.39
N LYS A 166 10.31 -2.88 2.43
CA LYS A 166 10.67 -4.18 3.00
C LYS A 166 11.77 -3.98 4.04
N GLY A 167 11.62 -4.53 5.23
CA GLY A 167 12.60 -4.39 6.32
C GLY A 167 11.99 -4.65 7.69
N PRO A 168 12.66 -4.28 8.80
CA PRO A 168 13.93 -3.51 8.83
C PRO A 168 15.13 -4.32 8.30
N LEU A 169 16.05 -3.65 7.60
CA LEU A 169 17.32 -4.21 7.16
C LEU A 169 18.32 -4.21 8.31
N LEU A 170 19.11 -5.27 8.41
CA LEU A 170 20.24 -5.31 9.34
C LEU A 170 21.38 -4.42 8.83
N SER A 171 22.19 -3.85 9.73
CA SER A 171 23.32 -2.98 9.37
C SER A 171 24.31 -3.62 8.39
N SER A 172 24.42 -4.96 8.41
CA SER A 172 25.24 -5.73 7.46
C SER A 172 24.72 -5.65 6.02
N GLU A 173 23.40 -5.61 5.82
CA GLU A 173 22.77 -5.55 4.50
C GLU A 173 22.85 -4.16 3.88
N VAL A 174 22.91 -3.11 4.71
CA VAL A 174 23.05 -1.72 4.27
C VAL A 174 24.42 -1.49 3.62
N SER A 175 25.47 -2.10 4.16
CA SER A 175 26.84 -1.98 3.61
C SER A 175 26.97 -2.65 2.23
N ALA A 176 26.29 -3.79 2.03
CA ALA A 176 26.34 -4.54 0.78
C ALA A 176 25.60 -3.85 -0.38
N ALA A 177 24.66 -2.94 -0.09
CA ALA A 177 23.87 -2.27 -1.11
C ALA A 177 24.69 -1.34 -2.01
N GLY A 178 25.87 -0.88 -1.55
CA GLY A 178 26.76 0.00 -2.29
C GLY A 178 26.11 1.35 -2.69
N PRO A 179 26.90 2.37 -3.05
CA PRO A 179 26.32 3.50 -3.76
C PRO A 179 25.86 2.98 -5.12
N ALA A 180 24.54 2.84 -5.31
CA ALA A 180 23.97 2.47 -6.60
C ALA A 180 24.61 3.37 -7.68
N LYS A 181 25.31 2.74 -8.62
CA LYS A 181 26.03 3.41 -9.70
C LYS A 181 24.99 4.25 -10.46
N VAL A 182 25.02 5.57 -10.23
CA VAL A 182 24.08 6.51 -10.86
C VAL A 182 24.48 6.65 -12.33
N GLU A 183 24.09 5.67 -13.15
CA GLU A 183 24.22 5.75 -14.59
C GLU A 183 23.09 6.65 -15.15
N GLY A 184 23.44 7.90 -15.43
CA GLY A 184 22.83 8.72 -16.48
C GLY A 184 21.34 9.05 -16.37
N ALA A 185 20.97 10.03 -15.55
CA ALA A 185 19.66 10.69 -15.63
C ALA A 185 19.77 12.23 -15.50
N ALA A 186 20.78 12.82 -16.13
CA ALA A 186 21.08 14.26 -16.06
C ALA A 186 20.66 15.05 -17.32
N ALA A 187 19.58 14.66 -18.01
CA ALA A 187 19.22 15.27 -19.30
C ALA A 187 17.84 15.95 -19.38
N GLY A 188 17.10 16.13 -18.28
CA GLY A 188 15.67 16.52 -18.37
C GLY A 188 15.18 17.77 -17.65
N ALA A 189 15.94 18.39 -16.73
CA ALA A 189 15.36 19.36 -15.79
C ALA A 189 15.62 20.85 -16.10
N GLU A 190 16.34 21.19 -17.16
CA GLU A 190 16.75 22.58 -17.45
C GLU A 190 15.96 23.26 -18.59
N ALA A 191 14.79 22.72 -18.99
CA ALA A 191 13.98 23.30 -20.08
C ALA A 191 12.68 24.00 -19.61
N ALA A 192 12.26 23.89 -18.35
CA ALA A 192 10.96 24.42 -17.91
C ALA A 192 11.01 25.83 -17.27
N ALA A 193 12.20 26.40 -17.06
CA ALA A 193 12.33 27.72 -16.40
C ALA A 193 12.52 28.91 -17.37
N ALA A 194 12.67 28.67 -18.68
CA ALA A 194 12.93 29.72 -19.66
C ALA A 194 11.69 30.25 -20.41
N GLU A 195 10.53 29.59 -20.34
CA GLU A 195 9.34 29.98 -21.13
C GLU A 195 8.31 30.82 -20.34
N ALA A 196 8.52 31.09 -19.04
CA ALA A 196 7.63 31.93 -18.24
C ALA A 196 8.04 33.42 -18.20
N ALA A 197 9.25 33.77 -18.67
CA ALA A 197 9.72 35.16 -18.65
C ALA A 197 9.41 35.97 -19.93
N ALA A 198 8.87 35.33 -20.98
CA ALA A 198 8.60 35.99 -22.26
C ALA A 198 7.13 36.49 -22.42
N ALA A 199 6.22 36.16 -21.51
CA ALA A 199 4.80 36.49 -21.64
C ALA A 199 4.37 37.80 -20.92
N GLU A 200 5.21 38.39 -20.05
CA GLU A 200 4.84 39.60 -19.29
C GLU A 200 5.28 40.93 -19.98
N ALA A 201 5.86 40.87 -21.18
CA ALA A 201 6.26 42.05 -21.94
C ALA A 201 5.24 42.49 -23.02
N ALA A 202 4.16 41.74 -23.25
CA ALA A 202 3.20 42.01 -24.33
C ALA A 202 1.87 42.63 -23.87
N ALA A 203 1.71 42.95 -22.58
CA ALA A 203 0.47 43.52 -22.02
C ALA A 203 0.60 45.00 -21.62
N ALA A 204 1.68 45.67 -22.03
CA ALA A 204 1.96 47.06 -21.67
C ALA A 204 2.02 48.02 -22.88
N GLU A 205 1.37 47.69 -24.00
CA GLU A 205 1.15 48.60 -25.12
C GLU A 205 -0.36 48.82 -25.39
#